data_AF-A0A292ZFF1-F1
#
_entry.id   AF-A0A292ZFF1-F1
#
_cell.length_a   1.000
_cell.length_b   1.000
_cell.length_c   1.000
_cell.angle_alpha   90.00
_cell.angle_beta   90.00
_cell.angle_gamma   90.00
#
_symmetry.space_group_name_H-M   'P 1'
#
loop_
_entity.id
_entity.type
_entity.pdbx_description
1 polymer ?
#
loop_
_entity_poly.entity_id
_entity_poly.type
_entity_poly.pdbx_seq_one_letter_code
_entity_poly.pdbx_strand_id
1 'polypeptide(L)'
;MRCFYEIVARLDTVAQCDGDAPSGGTSAETQIRFGFVPYDTNVNVGKLLPSNWFKDFATYQSRERTVVYGKVVSTEDVGKTDWANISWTDKSARTATEALCKSTYVEPGELTASTAALTNGMNETNGGVQGNGNWQASQKWKDDQREFTSWVSGNNGCKYRIRSRSYTRWYTYVSTFQFDPNAVTFNAWRYHPVQVDLRALKNGTGWNSPASLVLPVGTTGLDTTDKVSSTNYSDQTISWDGCIEERRTVAATSYMPRPDDALDLDLDTPPTNDPDTQWAPALGQIIYKRGASFSDPTTRNRSEVVTFYNKFGKGSYTCTTAAAHLLEPWPNASAFDSYVDTLTPGGATYHDIGLIWGGRLLSPTGLFAANNATTPRGGEIQRHLIFMTDGEANAEVDTYQAYGIPYWDRRQTTDTQTEDLPNLDATLTQQINLRTQAACAAIKNMPNTTVWVVWFGTKNTTIENMLKSCASKDRFFSAQSSAALQQTFRNIANQISQLRLTS
;
A
#
# COMPACT_ATOMS: atom_id res chain seq x y z
N MET A 1 -22.43 14.11 -14.36
CA MET A 1 -23.15 13.14 -13.50
C MET A 1 -24.47 13.71 -12.98
N ARG A 2 -24.48 14.79 -12.21
CA ARG A 2 -25.71 15.47 -11.74
C ARG A 2 -26.77 15.71 -12.84
N CYS A 3 -26.40 16.40 -13.92
CA CYS A 3 -27.32 16.62 -15.05
C CYS A 3 -27.84 15.35 -15.73
N PHE A 4 -27.07 14.25 -15.71
CA PHE A 4 -27.54 12.97 -16.23
C PHE A 4 -28.63 12.39 -15.33
N TYR A 5 -28.40 12.43 -14.01
CA TYR A 5 -29.35 11.98 -13.01
C TYR A 5 -30.66 12.77 -13.07
N GLU A 6 -30.60 14.10 -13.17
CA GLU A 6 -31.81 14.93 -13.29
C GLU A 6 -32.70 14.49 -14.45
N ILE A 7 -32.12 14.19 -15.61
CA ILE A 7 -32.89 13.77 -16.79
C ILE A 7 -33.50 12.39 -16.64
N VAL A 8 -32.73 11.43 -16.13
CA VAL A 8 -33.17 10.03 -16.01
C VAL A 8 -34.14 9.86 -14.84
N ALA A 9 -33.83 10.44 -13.68
CA ALA A 9 -34.62 10.33 -12.45
C ALA A 9 -35.76 11.36 -12.37
N ARG A 10 -35.71 12.43 -13.17
CA ARG A 10 -36.64 13.57 -13.11
C ARG A 10 -36.68 14.25 -11.74
N LEU A 11 -35.52 14.39 -11.12
CA LEU A 11 -35.32 14.98 -9.79
C LEU A 11 -34.19 16.00 -9.84
N ASP A 12 -34.47 17.23 -9.45
CA ASP A 12 -33.52 18.35 -9.52
C ASP A 12 -32.41 18.21 -8.47
N THR A 13 -31.16 18.46 -8.89
CA THR A 13 -29.97 18.47 -8.01
C THR A 13 -29.49 19.90 -7.79
N VAL A 14 -28.36 20.09 -7.09
CA VAL A 14 -27.72 21.42 -6.97
C VAL A 14 -27.04 21.91 -8.26
N ALA A 15 -26.94 21.09 -9.31
CA ALA A 15 -26.26 21.47 -10.54
C ALA A 15 -27.07 22.49 -11.37
N GLN A 16 -26.35 23.29 -12.17
CA GLN A 16 -26.94 24.10 -13.23
C GLN A 16 -26.72 23.37 -14.55
N CYS A 17 -27.79 22.80 -15.11
CA CYS A 17 -27.75 21.95 -16.30
C CYS A 17 -28.42 22.67 -17.47
N ASP A 18 -27.81 22.65 -18.67
CA ASP A 18 -28.46 23.30 -19.82
C ASP A 18 -29.77 22.58 -20.21
N GLY A 19 -30.85 23.35 -20.34
CA GLY A 19 -32.20 22.88 -20.68
C GLY A 19 -33.19 23.00 -19.51
N ASP A 20 -34.47 22.71 -19.76
CA ASP A 20 -35.48 22.66 -18.70
C ASP A 20 -35.24 21.42 -17.82
N ALA A 21 -35.10 21.62 -16.50
CA ALA A 21 -34.92 20.55 -15.53
C ALA A 21 -36.19 19.66 -15.47
N PRO A 22 -36.12 18.37 -15.83
CA PRO A 22 -37.28 17.49 -15.72
C PRO A 22 -37.58 17.28 -14.24
N SER A 23 -38.72 17.78 -13.76
CA SER A 23 -39.12 17.66 -12.37
C SER A 23 -40.33 16.73 -12.18
N GLY A 24 -40.62 16.39 -10.92
CA GLY A 24 -41.80 15.59 -10.52
C GLY A 24 -41.55 14.10 -10.30
N GLY A 25 -40.31 13.62 -10.46
CA GLY A 25 -39.95 12.22 -10.29
C GLY A 25 -40.48 11.32 -11.41
N THR A 26 -40.36 10.01 -11.20
CA THR A 26 -40.90 8.99 -12.11
C THR A 26 -42.10 8.29 -11.50
N SER A 27 -42.95 7.65 -12.32
CA SER A 27 -44.12 6.92 -11.81
C SER A 27 -43.69 5.79 -10.86
N ALA A 28 -44.55 5.44 -9.90
CA ALA A 28 -44.29 4.35 -8.95
C ALA A 28 -44.09 2.96 -9.62
N GLU A 29 -44.44 2.85 -10.90
CA GLU A 29 -44.25 1.63 -11.69
C GLU A 29 -42.87 1.57 -12.37
N THR A 30 -42.14 2.68 -12.36
CA THR A 30 -40.80 2.76 -12.95
C THR A 30 -39.74 2.53 -11.90
N GLN A 31 -38.89 1.54 -12.13
CA GLN A 31 -37.68 1.32 -11.35
C GLN A 31 -36.49 1.96 -12.07
N ILE A 32 -35.80 2.89 -11.39
CA ILE A 32 -34.52 3.45 -11.84
C ILE A 32 -33.51 3.28 -10.73
N ARG A 33 -32.32 2.82 -11.10
CA ARG A 33 -31.22 2.57 -10.16
C ARG A 33 -29.93 3.12 -10.74
N PHE A 34 -29.11 3.72 -9.89
CA PHE A 34 -27.80 4.23 -10.24
C PHE A 34 -26.75 3.55 -9.37
N GLY A 35 -25.64 3.19 -9.99
CA GLY A 35 -24.48 2.60 -9.35
C GLY A 35 -23.23 3.30 -9.88
N PHE A 36 -22.15 3.24 -9.10
CA PHE A 36 -20.93 3.96 -9.38
C PHE A 36 -19.73 3.08 -9.07
N VAL A 37 -18.77 3.08 -9.98
CA VAL A 37 -17.46 2.44 -9.79
C VAL A 37 -16.39 3.50 -10.08
N PRO A 38 -16.03 4.33 -9.09
CA PRO A 38 -14.81 5.13 -9.18
C PRO A 38 -13.62 4.17 -9.30
N TYR A 39 -12.68 4.49 -10.18
CA TYR A 39 -11.48 3.69 -10.37
C TYR A 39 -10.27 4.58 -10.64
N ASP A 40 -9.10 4.10 -10.23
CA ASP A 40 -7.80 4.66 -10.56
C ASP A 40 -6.80 3.54 -10.88
N THR A 41 -5.85 3.25 -9.99
CA THR A 41 -5.01 2.04 -9.96
C THR A 41 -5.72 0.90 -9.21
N ASN A 42 -6.78 1.21 -8.45
CA ASN A 42 -7.58 0.27 -7.69
C ASN A 42 -9.07 0.70 -7.69
N VAL A 43 -9.89 0.00 -6.92
CA VAL A 43 -11.34 0.22 -6.77
C VAL A 43 -11.78 -0.05 -5.34
N ASN A 44 -12.57 0.86 -4.77
CA ASN A 44 -13.06 0.74 -3.39
C ASN A 44 -14.40 0.00 -3.33
N VAL A 45 -14.37 -1.31 -3.56
CA VAL A 45 -15.55 -2.19 -3.67
C VAL A 45 -15.67 -3.20 -2.54
N GLY A 46 -14.62 -3.38 -1.74
CA GLY A 46 -14.51 -4.52 -0.83
C GLY A 46 -15.57 -4.53 0.27
N LYS A 47 -16.05 -3.36 0.70
CA LYS A 47 -17.13 -3.23 1.70
C LYS A 47 -18.51 -3.58 1.15
N LEU A 48 -18.67 -3.71 -0.18
CA LEU A 48 -19.89 -4.22 -0.82
C LEU A 48 -19.98 -5.75 -0.77
N LEU A 49 -18.90 -6.43 -0.41
CA LEU A 49 -18.74 -7.87 -0.54
C LEU A 49 -18.72 -8.54 0.84
N PRO A 50 -19.26 -9.76 0.96
CA PRO A 50 -19.11 -10.58 2.15
C PRO A 50 -17.63 -10.82 2.49
N SER A 51 -17.25 -10.77 3.77
CA SER A 51 -15.85 -10.95 4.18
C SER A 51 -15.33 -12.39 4.00
N ASN A 52 -16.22 -13.38 3.89
CA ASN A 52 -15.88 -14.76 3.53
C ASN A 52 -15.57 -14.95 2.04
N TRP A 53 -15.73 -13.91 1.21
CA TRP A 53 -15.25 -13.88 -0.18
C TRP A 53 -13.79 -13.44 -0.30
N PHE A 54 -13.18 -13.08 0.83
CA PHE A 54 -11.79 -12.67 0.92
C PHE A 54 -10.93 -13.76 1.54
N LYS A 55 -9.66 -13.79 1.14
CA LYS A 55 -8.64 -14.66 1.73
C LYS A 55 -8.50 -14.41 3.23
N ASP A 56 -8.20 -15.47 3.97
CA ASP A 56 -7.75 -15.36 5.37
C ASP A 56 -6.26 -15.01 5.46
N PHE A 57 -5.48 -15.40 4.45
CA PHE A 57 -4.06 -15.11 4.35
C PHE A 57 -3.74 -14.58 2.95
N ALA A 58 -3.03 -13.46 2.86
CA ALA A 58 -2.54 -12.91 1.59
C ALA A 58 -1.08 -12.49 1.72
N THR A 59 -0.36 -12.53 0.60
CA THR A 59 1.07 -12.19 0.55
C THR A 59 1.24 -10.80 -0.05
N TYR A 60 1.99 -9.94 0.64
CA TYR A 60 2.24 -8.56 0.22
C TYR A 60 3.74 -8.30 0.11
N GLN A 61 4.15 -7.45 -0.83
CA GLN A 61 5.52 -6.95 -0.91
C GLN A 61 5.77 -6.02 0.29
N SER A 62 6.39 -6.55 1.33
CA SER A 62 6.41 -5.91 2.65
C SER A 62 7.76 -6.12 3.35
N ARG A 63 7.77 -5.96 4.67
CA ARG A 63 8.89 -6.24 5.54
C ARG A 63 8.43 -6.78 6.88
N GLU A 64 9.31 -7.50 7.54
CA GLU A 64 9.13 -7.94 8.93
C GLU A 64 10.41 -7.70 9.73
N ARG A 65 10.27 -7.59 11.05
CA ARG A 65 11.42 -7.55 11.95
C ARG A 65 12.04 -8.94 12.00
N THR A 66 13.34 -9.00 11.76
CA THR A 66 14.17 -10.20 11.97
C THR A 66 15.27 -9.92 13.00
N VAL A 67 15.92 -10.98 13.48
CA VAL A 67 17.06 -10.90 14.39
C VAL A 67 18.29 -11.45 13.68
N VAL A 68 19.39 -10.71 13.77
CA VAL A 68 20.71 -11.12 13.28
C VAL A 68 21.72 -11.14 14.43
N TYR A 69 22.76 -11.96 14.28
CA TYR A 69 23.73 -12.23 15.33
C TYR A 69 25.14 -11.83 14.87
N GLY A 70 25.81 -10.99 15.66
CA GLY A 70 27.14 -10.49 15.35
C GLY A 70 28.18 -10.89 16.37
N LYS A 71 29.40 -11.17 15.92
CA LYS A 71 30.59 -11.32 16.77
C LYS A 71 31.53 -10.15 16.57
N VAL A 72 31.97 -9.51 17.65
CA VAL A 72 32.94 -8.40 17.60
C VAL A 72 34.27 -8.89 17.04
N VAL A 73 34.82 -8.17 16.07
CA VAL A 73 36.17 -8.41 15.50
C VAL A 73 37.13 -7.25 15.69
N SER A 74 36.63 -6.02 15.86
CA SER A 74 37.46 -4.86 16.19
C SER A 74 36.66 -3.80 16.94
N THR A 75 37.38 -2.93 17.63
CA THR A 75 36.82 -1.77 18.33
C THR A 75 37.64 -0.51 18.07
N GLU A 76 36.96 0.63 18.00
CA GLU A 76 37.58 1.95 17.84
C GLU A 76 37.00 2.93 18.87
N ASP A 77 37.85 3.64 19.62
CA ASP A 77 37.43 4.63 20.61
C ASP A 77 37.50 6.05 20.00
N VAL A 78 36.34 6.61 19.64
CA VAL A 78 36.24 7.94 19.01
C VAL A 78 35.97 9.02 20.06
N GLY A 79 36.74 10.10 20.00
CA GLY A 79 36.64 11.23 20.92
C GLY A 79 37.27 10.96 22.30
N LYS A 80 38.12 9.93 22.42
CA LYS A 80 38.80 9.57 23.66
C LYS A 80 40.01 10.46 23.90
N THR A 81 39.86 11.44 24.79
CA THR A 81 40.93 12.38 25.14
C THR A 81 42.05 11.70 25.94
N ASP A 82 43.30 12.05 25.63
CA ASP A 82 44.47 11.66 26.42
C ASP A 82 44.38 12.23 27.84
N TRP A 83 44.71 11.42 28.83
CA TRP A 83 44.75 11.80 30.23
C TRP A 83 45.66 13.00 30.51
N ALA A 84 46.74 13.17 29.74
CA ALA A 84 47.63 14.33 29.85
C ALA A 84 46.89 15.67 29.65
N ASN A 85 45.75 15.65 28.95
CA ASN A 85 44.94 16.83 28.64
C ASN A 85 43.72 16.99 29.55
N ILE A 86 43.60 16.20 30.61
CA ILE A 86 42.46 16.24 31.54
C ILE A 86 42.93 16.57 32.94
N SER A 87 42.51 17.74 33.42
CA SER A 87 42.80 18.21 34.77
C SER A 87 42.18 17.33 35.84
N TRP A 88 42.92 17.13 36.92
CA TRP A 88 42.43 16.50 38.14
C TRP A 88 41.42 17.37 38.88
N THR A 89 40.42 16.73 39.49
CA THR A 89 39.48 17.36 40.42
C THR A 89 39.61 16.73 41.80
N ASP A 90 39.88 17.55 42.82
CA ASP A 90 39.97 17.06 44.20
C ASP A 90 38.59 16.71 44.78
N LYS A 91 38.55 15.62 45.56
CA LYS A 91 37.37 15.04 46.20
C LYS A 91 37.70 14.55 47.61
N SER A 92 36.65 14.27 48.38
CA SER A 92 36.77 13.67 49.71
C SER A 92 35.70 12.64 49.99
N ALA A 93 36.05 11.63 50.78
CA ALA A 93 35.18 10.57 51.28
C ALA A 93 35.54 10.24 52.75
N ARG A 94 34.76 9.36 53.39
CA ARG A 94 35.12 8.79 54.70
C ARG A 94 35.46 7.32 54.55
N THR A 95 36.57 6.89 55.14
CA THR A 95 37.03 5.49 55.11
C THR A 95 37.59 5.09 56.47
N ALA A 96 37.35 3.84 56.89
CA ALA A 96 37.68 3.37 58.23
C ALA A 96 39.19 3.37 58.54
N THR A 97 40.03 3.21 57.51
CA THR A 97 41.50 3.18 57.66
C THR A 97 42.16 3.86 56.46
N GLU A 98 43.40 4.33 56.65
CA GLU A 98 44.24 4.82 55.55
C GLU A 98 44.44 3.75 54.48
N ALA A 99 44.64 2.49 54.90
CA ALA A 99 44.81 1.37 53.98
C ALA A 99 43.59 1.19 53.06
N LEU A 100 42.36 1.31 53.59
CA LEU A 100 41.13 1.26 52.80
C LEU A 100 41.01 2.46 51.85
N CYS A 101 41.37 3.67 52.30
CA CYS A 101 41.41 4.86 51.44
C CYS A 101 42.37 4.65 50.25
N LYS A 102 43.60 4.20 50.54
CA LYS A 102 44.60 3.89 49.52
C LYS A 102 44.09 2.81 48.58
N SER A 103 43.56 1.68 49.06
CA SER A 103 43.09 0.60 48.17
C SER A 103 41.86 0.97 47.34
N THR A 104 41.03 1.91 47.81
CA THR A 104 39.80 2.33 47.11
C THR A 104 40.06 3.39 46.05
N TYR A 105 41.05 4.26 46.27
CA TYR A 105 41.38 5.39 45.41
C TYR A 105 42.82 5.34 44.91
N VAL A 106 43.43 4.17 44.80
CA VAL A 106 44.76 4.04 44.21
C VAL A 106 44.67 4.31 42.70
N GLU A 107 45.79 4.70 42.08
CA GLU A 107 45.97 4.56 40.63
C GLU A 107 46.30 3.09 40.27
N PRO A 108 45.29 2.23 40.01
CA PRO A 108 45.51 1.14 39.08
C PRO A 108 44.27 0.91 38.21
N GLY A 109 44.49 0.70 36.91
CA GLY A 109 43.43 0.34 35.97
C GLY A 109 42.40 1.45 35.75
N GLU A 110 42.16 1.79 34.49
CA GLU A 110 41.04 2.66 34.15
C GLU A 110 39.73 1.98 34.58
N LEU A 111 38.92 2.64 35.41
CA LEU A 111 37.56 2.17 35.68
C LEU A 111 36.70 2.50 34.46
N THR A 112 36.64 1.56 33.54
CA THR A 112 35.95 1.69 32.26
C THR A 112 34.56 1.09 32.36
N ALA A 113 33.53 1.90 32.12
CA ALA A 113 32.14 1.46 32.13
C ALA A 113 31.35 2.05 30.96
N SER A 114 30.44 1.26 30.39
CA SER A 114 29.46 1.76 29.43
C SER A 114 28.43 2.64 30.14
N THR A 115 28.09 3.78 29.56
CA THR A 115 27.12 4.74 30.12
C THR A 115 25.79 4.78 29.36
N ALA A 116 25.68 4.03 28.26
CA ALA A 116 24.45 3.89 27.47
C ALA A 116 24.31 2.46 26.94
N ALA A 117 23.12 2.10 26.46
CA ALA A 117 22.91 0.86 25.73
C ALA A 117 23.68 0.86 24.40
N LEU A 118 24.03 -0.34 23.91
CA LEU A 118 24.55 -0.52 22.56
C LEU A 118 23.51 -0.03 21.55
N THR A 119 23.93 0.70 20.52
CA THR A 119 23.04 1.09 19.44
C THR A 119 22.59 -0.12 18.62
N ASN A 120 21.57 0.05 17.79
CA ASN A 120 21.30 -0.91 16.72
C ASN A 120 22.52 -1.04 15.78
N GLY A 121 22.51 -2.13 15.01
CA GLY A 121 23.48 -2.34 13.95
C GLY A 121 23.32 -1.30 12.84
N MET A 122 24.40 -1.07 12.11
CA MET A 122 24.52 -0.12 11.01
C MET A 122 25.40 -0.77 9.95
N ASN A 123 24.87 -0.97 8.74
CA ASN A 123 25.62 -1.62 7.65
C ASN A 123 26.83 -0.78 7.26
N GLU A 124 27.97 -1.43 7.00
CA GLU A 124 29.10 -0.77 6.35
C GLU A 124 28.87 -0.64 4.83
N THR A 125 29.53 0.34 4.21
CA THR A 125 29.49 0.60 2.75
C THR A 125 29.91 -0.62 1.93
N ASN A 126 30.70 -1.54 2.50
CA ASN A 126 31.30 -2.70 1.82
C ASN A 126 30.53 -4.03 2.02
N GLY A 127 29.24 -3.97 2.36
CA GLY A 127 28.37 -5.14 2.41
C GLY A 127 27.82 -5.36 3.81
N GLY A 128 26.55 -5.00 4.01
CA GLY A 128 25.84 -5.21 5.27
C GLY A 128 25.39 -6.66 5.49
N VAL A 129 24.35 -6.78 6.32
CA VAL A 129 23.74 -8.03 6.82
C VAL A 129 23.45 -9.09 5.76
N GLN A 130 23.36 -8.71 4.49
CA GLN A 130 22.93 -9.58 3.40
C GLN A 130 24.00 -9.95 2.36
N GLY A 131 25.27 -9.83 2.72
CA GLY A 131 26.38 -10.22 1.85
C GLY A 131 27.60 -10.78 2.59
N ASN A 132 27.47 -11.19 3.85
CA ASN A 132 28.58 -11.63 4.73
C ASN A 132 29.68 -10.57 4.97
N GLY A 133 29.37 -9.29 4.83
CA GLY A 133 30.28 -8.22 5.24
C GLY A 133 30.03 -7.77 6.68
N ASN A 134 30.89 -6.86 7.14
CA ASN A 134 30.86 -6.38 8.50
C ASN A 134 29.78 -5.32 8.71
N TRP A 135 29.36 -5.14 9.95
CA TRP A 135 28.52 -4.02 10.36
C TRP A 135 29.01 -3.41 11.66
N GLN A 136 28.55 -2.20 11.95
CA GLN A 136 28.96 -1.46 13.14
C GLN A 136 27.81 -1.27 14.13
N ALA A 137 28.16 -1.20 15.41
CA ALA A 137 27.31 -0.58 16.41
C ALA A 137 28.20 0.23 17.36
N SER A 138 27.62 1.15 18.10
CA SER A 138 28.36 2.04 19.00
C SER A 138 27.74 2.08 20.38
N GLN A 139 28.56 2.42 21.38
CA GLN A 139 28.10 2.60 22.75
C GLN A 139 28.88 3.74 23.40
N LYS A 140 28.24 4.50 24.29
CA LYS A 140 28.91 5.53 25.09
C LYS A 140 29.65 4.88 26.25
N TRP A 141 30.88 5.32 26.47
CA TRP A 141 31.76 4.83 27.54
C TRP A 141 32.31 6.00 28.35
N LYS A 142 32.64 5.70 29.60
CA LYS A 142 33.34 6.59 30.52
C LYS A 142 34.47 5.84 31.19
N ASP A 143 35.65 6.44 31.21
CA ASP A 143 36.76 5.99 32.05
C ASP A 143 36.92 6.96 33.22
N ASP A 144 37.14 6.43 34.42
CA ASP A 144 37.50 7.20 35.60
C ASP A 144 38.88 6.77 36.12
N GLN A 145 39.77 7.74 36.33
CA GLN A 145 41.01 7.56 37.08
C GLN A 145 40.91 8.27 38.43
N ARG A 146 41.37 7.60 39.48
CA ARG A 146 41.32 8.09 40.86
C ARG A 146 42.70 7.92 41.47
N GLU A 147 43.10 8.89 42.27
CA GLU A 147 44.39 8.85 42.96
C GLU A 147 44.25 9.37 44.38
N PHE A 148 44.80 8.59 45.31
CA PHE A 148 44.87 8.90 46.72
C PHE A 148 45.81 10.09 46.94
N THR A 149 45.36 11.08 47.70
CA THR A 149 46.20 12.23 48.04
C THR A 149 46.57 12.27 49.52
N SER A 150 45.60 12.05 50.42
CA SER A 150 45.88 12.01 51.87
C SER A 150 44.76 11.35 52.68
N TRP A 151 45.07 10.93 53.91
CA TRP A 151 44.09 10.44 54.88
C TRP A 151 44.34 11.05 56.27
N VAL A 152 43.27 11.38 56.99
CA VAL A 152 43.31 11.97 58.33
C VAL A 152 42.56 11.09 59.32
N SER A 153 43.27 10.56 60.32
CA SER A 153 42.73 9.64 61.33
C SER A 153 41.63 10.24 62.20
N GLY A 154 41.79 11.50 62.62
CA GLY A 154 40.88 12.15 63.58
C GLY A 154 39.44 12.33 63.10
N ASN A 155 39.18 12.24 61.79
CA ASN A 155 37.83 12.30 61.23
C ASN A 155 37.56 11.24 60.16
N ASN A 156 38.41 10.22 60.04
CA ASN A 156 38.35 9.20 58.98
C ASN A 156 38.31 9.81 57.55
N GLY A 157 38.90 11.00 57.37
CA GLY A 157 38.80 11.80 56.16
C GLY A 157 39.77 11.32 55.10
N CYS A 158 39.24 10.79 54.00
CA CYS A 158 39.98 10.35 52.83
C CYS A 158 39.93 11.44 51.75
N LYS A 159 41.07 11.89 51.26
CA LYS A 159 41.20 12.81 50.14
C LYS A 159 41.76 12.07 48.93
N TYR A 160 41.16 12.31 47.79
CA TYR A 160 41.57 11.74 46.52
C TYR A 160 41.27 12.73 45.40
N ARG A 161 41.94 12.59 44.27
CA ARG A 161 41.61 13.32 43.04
C ARG A 161 41.02 12.37 42.01
N ILE A 162 40.11 12.89 41.19
CA ILE A 162 39.47 12.15 40.10
C ILE A 162 39.57 12.94 38.80
N ARG A 163 39.79 12.24 37.69
CA ARG A 163 39.60 12.76 36.34
C ARG A 163 38.80 11.74 35.52
N SER A 164 37.99 12.25 34.61
CA SER A 164 37.05 11.45 33.83
C SER A 164 37.14 11.83 32.35
N ARG A 165 36.97 10.85 31.48
CA ARG A 165 36.75 11.08 30.04
C ARG A 165 35.56 10.29 29.54
N SER A 166 34.88 10.85 28.56
CA SER A 166 33.76 10.22 27.87
C SER A 166 34.09 10.07 26.40
N TYR A 167 33.75 8.93 25.83
CA TYR A 167 34.02 8.63 24.42
C TYR A 167 32.93 7.72 23.86
N THR A 168 32.98 7.49 22.55
CA THR A 168 32.12 6.52 21.88
C THR A 168 32.98 5.37 21.41
N ARG A 169 32.71 4.17 21.90
CA ARG A 169 33.32 2.96 21.35
C ARG A 169 32.47 2.46 20.21
N TRP A 170 33.08 2.33 19.05
CA TRP A 170 32.55 1.66 17.87
C TRP A 170 33.04 0.23 17.86
N TYR A 171 32.14 -0.68 17.50
CA TYR A 171 32.41 -2.10 17.38
C TYR A 171 32.11 -2.52 15.96
N THR A 172 33.04 -3.24 15.34
CA THR A 172 32.81 -3.92 14.07
C THR A 172 32.45 -5.38 14.36
N TYR A 173 31.36 -5.83 13.76
CA TYR A 173 30.80 -7.17 13.89
C TYR A 173 30.86 -7.90 12.56
N VAL A 174 31.03 -9.22 12.65
CA VAL A 174 30.82 -10.15 11.53
C VAL A 174 29.63 -11.05 11.84
N SER A 175 28.97 -11.56 10.80
CA SER A 175 27.87 -12.50 10.95
C SER A 175 28.30 -13.76 11.70
N THR A 176 27.52 -14.16 12.70
CA THR A 176 27.70 -15.41 13.43
C THR A 176 26.35 -16.10 13.64
N PHE A 177 26.37 -17.28 14.25
CA PHE A 177 25.17 -18.05 14.58
C PHE A 177 24.70 -17.73 16.00
N GLN A 178 23.41 -17.93 16.26
CA GLN A 178 22.79 -17.70 17.56
C GLN A 178 23.40 -18.50 18.73
N PHE A 179 24.14 -19.58 18.43
CA PHE A 179 24.75 -20.45 19.42
C PHE A 179 26.22 -20.12 19.71
N ASP A 180 26.80 -19.11 19.05
CA ASP A 180 28.13 -18.62 19.41
C ASP A 180 28.04 -17.96 20.80
N PRO A 181 28.87 -18.36 21.79
CA PRO A 181 28.83 -17.80 23.13
C PRO A 181 29.16 -16.30 23.19
N ASN A 182 29.73 -15.73 22.11
CA ASN A 182 30.04 -14.31 21.98
C ASN A 182 29.09 -13.58 21.02
N ALA A 183 27.97 -14.20 20.63
CA ALA A 183 26.99 -13.58 19.77
C ALA A 183 26.28 -12.41 20.47
N VAL A 184 26.24 -11.27 19.80
CA VAL A 184 25.42 -10.11 20.16
C VAL A 184 24.23 -10.04 19.21
N THR A 185 23.03 -9.85 19.74
CA THR A 185 21.78 -9.83 18.98
C THR A 185 21.44 -8.44 18.48
N PHE A 186 21.02 -8.32 17.22
CA PHE A 186 20.54 -7.07 16.64
C PHE A 186 19.21 -7.30 15.92
N ASN A 187 18.27 -6.35 16.08
CA ASN A 187 17.09 -6.30 15.22
C ASN A 187 17.47 -5.75 13.85
N ALA A 188 16.89 -6.32 12.80
CA ALA A 188 17.00 -5.86 11.42
C ALA A 188 15.63 -5.92 10.72
N TRP A 189 15.49 -5.22 9.60
CA TRP A 189 14.38 -5.40 8.68
C TRP A 189 14.72 -6.46 7.65
N ARG A 190 13.79 -7.39 7.46
CA ARG A 190 13.77 -8.33 6.35
C ARG A 190 12.68 -7.91 5.37
N TYR A 191 13.06 -7.36 4.23
CA TYR A 191 12.18 -6.99 3.14
C TYR A 191 12.01 -8.19 2.23
N HIS A 192 10.78 -8.68 2.08
CA HIS A 192 10.42 -9.82 1.24
C HIS A 192 8.90 -9.91 1.08
N PRO A 193 8.36 -10.82 0.25
CA PRO A 193 6.93 -11.12 0.28
C PRO A 193 6.51 -11.69 1.65
N VAL A 194 5.69 -10.94 2.40
CA VAL A 194 5.22 -11.33 3.74
C VAL A 194 3.78 -11.82 3.66
N GLN A 195 3.51 -13.00 4.21
CA GLN A 195 2.16 -13.49 4.40
C GLN A 195 1.52 -12.85 5.64
N VAL A 196 0.34 -12.25 5.46
CA VAL A 196 -0.41 -11.54 6.49
C VAL A 196 -1.71 -12.27 6.80
N ASP A 197 -2.02 -12.43 8.08
CA ASP A 197 -3.32 -12.91 8.55
C ASP A 197 -4.36 -11.78 8.54
N LEU A 198 -5.38 -11.94 7.73
CA LEU A 198 -6.43 -10.94 7.45
C LEU A 198 -7.69 -11.18 8.28
N ARG A 199 -7.76 -12.25 9.06
CA ARG A 199 -8.97 -12.61 9.82
C ARG A 199 -9.36 -11.54 10.83
N ALA A 200 -8.38 -10.78 11.35
CA ALA A 200 -8.61 -9.65 12.23
C ALA A 200 -9.46 -8.51 11.59
N LEU A 201 -9.57 -8.45 10.26
CA LEU A 201 -10.43 -7.49 9.58
C LEU A 201 -11.91 -7.92 9.56
N LYS A 202 -12.18 -9.21 9.78
CA LYS A 202 -13.48 -9.84 9.53
C LYS A 202 -14.30 -9.98 10.81
N ASN A 203 -15.63 -9.93 10.65
CA ASN A 203 -16.62 -10.18 11.70
C ASN A 203 -17.77 -11.02 11.14
N GLY A 204 -17.70 -12.34 11.28
CA GLY A 204 -18.65 -13.25 10.64
C GLY A 204 -18.58 -13.13 9.12
N THR A 205 -19.71 -12.84 8.47
CA THR A 205 -19.79 -12.54 7.02
C THR A 205 -19.57 -11.05 6.69
N GLY A 206 -19.39 -10.20 7.71
CA GLY A 206 -19.14 -8.77 7.58
C GLY A 206 -17.72 -8.38 7.98
N TRP A 207 -17.49 -7.07 8.10
CA TRP A 207 -16.20 -6.48 8.44
C TRP A 207 -16.24 -5.87 9.85
N ASN A 208 -15.09 -5.83 10.52
CA ASN A 208 -14.94 -5.06 11.75
C ASN A 208 -15.11 -3.55 11.48
N SER A 209 -15.47 -2.79 12.52
CA SER A 209 -15.62 -1.34 12.45
C SER A 209 -14.83 -0.67 13.59
N PRO A 210 -13.63 -0.13 13.31
CA PRO A 210 -12.94 -0.13 12.02
C PRO A 210 -12.40 -1.53 11.65
N ALA A 211 -12.27 -1.82 10.36
CA ALA A 211 -11.58 -3.00 9.87
C ALA A 211 -10.07 -2.74 9.97
N SER A 212 -9.45 -3.15 11.06
CA SER A 212 -8.03 -2.92 11.32
C SER A 212 -7.32 -4.15 11.88
N LEU A 213 -6.00 -4.16 11.73
CA LEU A 213 -5.10 -5.18 12.26
C LEU A 213 -3.78 -4.55 12.71
N VAL A 214 -3.03 -5.23 13.58
CA VAL A 214 -1.75 -4.74 14.11
C VAL A 214 -0.61 -5.56 13.52
N LEU A 215 0.36 -4.90 12.90
CA LEU A 215 1.52 -5.56 12.29
C LEU A 215 2.85 -4.95 12.72
N PRO A 216 3.92 -5.77 12.90
CA PRO A 216 5.25 -5.32 13.29
C PRO A 216 6.04 -4.75 12.10
N VAL A 217 5.47 -3.78 11.38
CA VAL A 217 6.05 -3.20 10.16
C VAL A 217 6.80 -1.88 10.40
N GLY A 218 6.86 -1.38 11.64
CA GLY A 218 7.62 -0.18 11.99
C GLY A 218 7.02 1.13 11.48
N THR A 219 7.60 2.25 11.91
CA THR A 219 7.10 3.60 11.58
C THR A 219 7.29 3.99 10.10
N THR A 220 6.56 5.04 9.68
CA THR A 220 6.33 5.40 8.27
C THR A 220 7.40 6.32 7.62
N GLY A 221 8.47 6.70 8.32
CA GLY A 221 9.51 7.59 7.78
C GLY A 221 10.74 6.85 7.25
N LEU A 222 11.20 7.17 6.03
CA LEU A 222 12.51 6.76 5.54
C LEU A 222 13.59 7.24 6.50
N ASP A 223 14.52 6.36 6.86
CA ASP A 223 15.69 6.77 7.64
C ASP A 223 16.69 7.45 6.71
N THR A 224 16.68 8.79 6.71
CA THR A 224 17.65 9.59 5.95
C THR A 224 18.98 9.73 6.69
N THR A 225 19.06 9.23 7.93
CA THR A 225 20.29 9.21 8.72
C THR A 225 20.85 7.81 8.78
N ASP A 226 22.17 7.64 8.79
CA ASP A 226 22.77 6.31 8.93
C ASP A 226 22.65 5.76 10.37
N LYS A 227 21.66 6.20 11.17
CA LYS A 227 21.45 5.83 12.59
C LYS A 227 20.02 5.39 12.86
N VAL A 228 19.84 4.11 13.13
CA VAL A 228 18.53 3.50 13.37
C VAL A 228 18.17 3.59 14.86
N SER A 229 17.12 4.32 15.19
CA SER A 229 16.52 4.32 16.54
C SER A 229 15.83 2.98 16.84
N SER A 230 15.91 2.50 18.09
CA SER A 230 15.18 1.30 18.56
C SER A 230 13.66 1.45 18.42
N THR A 231 13.14 2.68 18.32
CA THR A 231 11.73 2.99 18.09
C THR A 231 11.24 2.64 16.68
N ASN A 232 12.13 2.28 15.76
CA ASN A 232 11.76 1.97 14.38
C ASN A 232 11.06 0.61 14.25
N TYR A 233 11.28 -0.34 15.17
CA TYR A 233 10.74 -1.71 15.12
C TYR A 233 9.39 -1.88 15.83
N SER A 234 8.52 -0.86 15.77
CA SER A 234 7.24 -0.84 16.45
C SER A 234 6.11 -1.49 15.66
N ASP A 235 5.09 -1.93 16.40
CA ASP A 235 3.83 -2.36 15.82
C ASP A 235 3.04 -1.16 15.29
N GLN A 236 2.30 -1.36 14.20
CA GLN A 236 1.45 -0.35 13.58
C GLN A 236 0.03 -0.88 13.42
N THR A 237 -0.95 -0.05 13.73
CA THR A 237 -2.36 -0.30 13.39
C THR A 237 -2.57 0.05 11.92
N ILE A 238 -2.95 -0.96 11.15
CA ILE A 238 -3.26 -0.88 9.72
C ILE A 238 -4.78 -0.88 9.58
N SER A 239 -5.32 0.11 8.89
CA SER A 239 -6.76 0.27 8.66
C SER A 239 -7.05 0.00 7.20
N TRP A 240 -8.00 -0.88 6.94
CA TRP A 240 -8.43 -1.16 5.57
C TRP A 240 -9.46 -0.13 5.08
N ASP A 241 -9.14 0.52 3.97
CA ASP A 241 -9.95 1.57 3.35
C ASP A 241 -11.17 1.01 2.58
N GLY A 242 -11.07 -0.22 2.07
CA GLY A 242 -12.09 -0.90 1.28
C GLY A 242 -11.64 -1.30 -0.12
N CYS A 243 -10.44 -0.91 -0.56
CA CYS A 243 -9.88 -1.35 -1.84
C CYS A 243 -9.41 -2.81 -1.81
N ILE A 244 -9.27 -3.44 -2.98
CA ILE A 244 -9.04 -4.88 -3.08
C ILE A 244 -7.74 -5.20 -3.84
N GLU A 245 -7.15 -6.35 -3.57
CA GLU A 245 -6.41 -7.09 -4.59
C GLU A 245 -7.36 -8.09 -5.26
N GLU A 246 -7.28 -8.15 -6.58
CA GLU A 246 -8.08 -9.02 -7.43
C GLU A 246 -7.79 -10.50 -7.23
N ARG A 247 -8.71 -11.30 -7.76
CA ARG A 247 -8.56 -12.75 -7.90
C ARG A 247 -7.36 -13.08 -8.78
N ARG A 248 -7.03 -14.37 -8.86
CA ARG A 248 -5.98 -14.86 -9.76
C ARG A 248 -6.20 -14.37 -11.19
N THR A 249 -5.08 -14.05 -11.83
CA THR A 249 -4.99 -13.65 -13.23
C THR A 249 -3.84 -14.39 -13.89
N VAL A 250 -3.77 -14.32 -15.22
CA VAL A 250 -2.62 -14.76 -16.01
C VAL A 250 -2.31 -13.71 -17.08
N ALA A 251 -1.03 -13.55 -17.44
CA ALA A 251 -0.65 -12.75 -18.60
C ALA A 251 -0.97 -13.50 -19.89
N ALA A 252 -1.61 -12.84 -20.85
CA ALA A 252 -1.95 -13.44 -22.14
C ALA A 252 -1.77 -12.45 -23.29
N THR A 253 -1.64 -12.97 -24.51
CA THR A 253 -1.63 -12.15 -25.74
C THR A 253 -3.04 -11.75 -26.18
N SER A 254 -4.06 -12.47 -25.70
CA SER A 254 -5.48 -12.17 -25.86
C SER A 254 -6.26 -12.73 -24.67
N TYR A 255 -7.34 -12.06 -24.30
CA TYR A 255 -8.32 -12.52 -23.30
C TYR A 255 -9.69 -12.83 -23.92
N MET A 256 -9.71 -13.04 -25.24
CA MET A 256 -10.90 -13.41 -26.02
C MET A 256 -10.57 -14.63 -26.89
N PRO A 257 -11.01 -15.85 -26.52
CA PRO A 257 -11.76 -16.18 -25.30
C PRO A 257 -10.93 -15.99 -24.02
N ARG A 258 -11.62 -15.83 -22.88
CA ARG A 258 -10.98 -15.67 -21.56
C ARG A 258 -10.18 -16.94 -21.21
N PRO A 259 -8.88 -16.85 -20.86
CA PRO A 259 -8.15 -17.97 -20.27
C PRO A 259 -8.81 -18.45 -18.98
N ASP A 260 -8.82 -19.76 -18.72
CA ASP A 260 -9.46 -20.33 -17.52
C ASP A 260 -8.85 -19.78 -16.22
N ASP A 261 -7.53 -19.54 -16.21
CA ASP A 261 -6.79 -19.00 -15.07
C ASP A 261 -6.95 -17.47 -14.90
N ALA A 262 -7.60 -16.75 -15.83
CA ALA A 262 -7.91 -15.33 -15.72
C ALA A 262 -9.23 -15.11 -14.94
N LEU A 263 -9.26 -15.55 -13.68
CA LEU A 263 -10.46 -15.57 -12.82
C LEU A 263 -11.00 -14.19 -12.46
N ASP A 264 -10.13 -13.19 -12.51
CA ASP A 264 -10.46 -11.77 -12.39
C ASP A 264 -11.35 -11.24 -13.52
N LEU A 265 -11.22 -11.78 -14.74
CA LEU A 265 -12.12 -11.49 -15.86
C LEU A 265 -13.43 -12.29 -15.82
N ASP A 266 -13.64 -13.14 -14.80
CA ASP A 266 -14.96 -13.65 -14.48
C ASP A 266 -15.81 -12.58 -13.78
N LEU A 267 -16.88 -12.16 -14.45
CA LEU A 267 -17.79 -11.13 -13.95
C LEU A 267 -18.92 -11.68 -13.07
N ASP A 268 -19.14 -13.00 -13.09
CA ASP A 268 -20.37 -13.59 -12.56
C ASP A 268 -20.13 -14.53 -11.39
N THR A 269 -19.08 -15.34 -11.45
CA THR A 269 -18.91 -16.44 -10.51
C THR A 269 -18.49 -15.93 -9.12
N PRO A 270 -19.21 -16.25 -8.02
CA PRO A 270 -18.77 -15.92 -6.67
C PRO A 270 -17.54 -16.77 -6.25
N PRO A 271 -16.73 -16.31 -5.29
CA PRO A 271 -15.59 -17.10 -4.80
C PRO A 271 -16.03 -18.40 -4.16
N THR A 272 -15.11 -19.36 -4.18
CA THR A 272 -15.23 -20.64 -3.49
C THR A 272 -14.28 -20.68 -2.28
N ASN A 273 -14.01 -21.87 -1.74
CA ASN A 273 -12.98 -22.07 -0.72
C ASN A 273 -11.56 -22.08 -1.30
N ASP A 274 -11.42 -22.09 -2.63
CA ASP A 274 -10.12 -21.92 -3.29
C ASP A 274 -9.66 -20.46 -3.17
N PRO A 275 -8.50 -20.20 -2.54
CA PRO A 275 -7.94 -18.86 -2.43
C PRO A 275 -7.77 -18.15 -3.78
N ASP A 276 -7.52 -18.85 -4.88
CA ASP A 276 -7.33 -18.20 -6.20
C ASP A 276 -8.61 -17.52 -6.71
N THR A 277 -9.78 -17.99 -6.25
CA THR A 277 -11.09 -17.40 -6.56
C THR A 277 -11.45 -16.22 -5.64
N GLN A 278 -10.69 -15.98 -4.58
CA GLN A 278 -10.98 -14.98 -3.54
C GLN A 278 -10.19 -13.69 -3.74
N TRP A 279 -10.78 -12.58 -3.32
CA TRP A 279 -10.09 -11.29 -3.23
C TRP A 279 -9.21 -11.21 -1.98
N ALA A 280 -8.31 -10.23 -1.93
CA ALA A 280 -7.66 -9.82 -0.68
C ALA A 280 -7.94 -8.34 -0.40
N PRO A 281 -7.94 -7.88 0.85
CA PRO A 281 -7.91 -6.45 1.17
C PRO A 281 -6.61 -5.83 0.63
N ALA A 282 -6.68 -4.71 -0.09
CA ALA A 282 -5.49 -3.94 -0.43
C ALA A 282 -4.96 -3.22 0.82
N LEU A 283 -3.70 -3.48 1.20
CA LEU A 283 -3.10 -2.92 2.41
C LEU A 283 -1.90 -2.02 2.08
N GLY A 284 -2.13 -0.90 1.39
CA GLY A 284 -1.07 0.00 0.93
C GLY A 284 -0.11 0.49 2.03
N GLN A 285 -0.59 0.57 3.27
CA GLN A 285 0.21 1.00 4.44
C GLN A 285 1.38 0.06 4.75
N ILE A 286 1.33 -1.20 4.33
CA ILE A 286 2.37 -2.21 4.60
C ILE A 286 3.23 -2.51 3.38
N ILE A 287 3.09 -1.74 2.30
CA ILE A 287 3.81 -2.01 1.07
C ILE A 287 5.19 -1.38 1.10
N TYR A 288 6.21 -2.24 1.06
CA TYR A 288 7.62 -1.85 1.03
C TYR A 288 8.28 -2.43 -0.21
N LYS A 289 8.91 -1.53 -0.99
CA LYS A 289 9.68 -1.90 -2.19
C LYS A 289 11.01 -2.56 -1.80
N ARG A 290 11.70 -3.16 -2.78
CA ARG A 290 13.06 -3.70 -2.61
C ARG A 290 14.00 -3.23 -3.71
N GLY A 291 15.16 -2.73 -3.31
CA GLY A 291 16.26 -2.46 -4.22
C GLY A 291 17.22 -3.64 -4.32
N ALA A 292 18.25 -3.52 -5.16
CA ALA A 292 19.29 -4.52 -5.36
C ALA A 292 20.12 -4.76 -4.09
N SER A 293 20.30 -3.73 -3.27
CA SER A 293 20.94 -3.86 -1.96
C SER A 293 20.57 -2.68 -1.06
N PHE A 294 21.08 -2.69 0.18
CA PHE A 294 20.97 -1.52 1.04
C PHE A 294 21.72 -0.28 0.49
N SER A 295 22.86 -0.48 -0.18
CA SER A 295 23.66 0.60 -0.79
C SER A 295 23.14 1.03 -2.15
N ASP A 296 22.33 0.20 -2.80
CA ASP A 296 21.62 0.50 -4.04
C ASP A 296 20.11 0.29 -3.85
N PRO A 297 19.43 1.22 -3.15
CA PRO A 297 18.00 1.14 -2.91
C PRO A 297 17.15 1.53 -4.13
N THR A 298 17.78 2.02 -5.20
CA THR A 298 17.09 2.55 -6.40
C THR A 298 16.97 1.53 -7.52
N THR A 299 17.96 0.66 -7.70
CA THR A 299 17.89 -0.43 -8.68
C THR A 299 16.90 -1.46 -8.16
N ARG A 300 15.81 -1.70 -8.89
CA ARG A 300 14.78 -2.65 -8.46
C ARG A 300 15.33 -4.07 -8.45
N ASN A 301 14.93 -4.86 -7.46
CA ASN A 301 15.30 -6.27 -7.40
C ASN A 301 14.23 -7.08 -6.65
N ARG A 302 14.02 -8.33 -7.04
CA ARG A 302 13.01 -9.19 -6.40
C ARG A 302 13.55 -9.96 -5.20
N SER A 303 14.86 -10.13 -5.12
CA SER A 303 15.55 -10.77 -4.00
C SER A 303 15.13 -10.14 -2.68
N GLU A 304 15.09 -10.97 -1.65
CA GLU A 304 14.96 -10.50 -0.28
C GLU A 304 16.01 -9.42 0.00
N VAL A 305 15.72 -8.48 0.92
CA VAL A 305 16.74 -7.61 1.52
C VAL A 305 16.76 -7.63 3.04
N VAL A 306 17.90 -7.92 3.67
CA VAL A 306 18.08 -7.76 5.13
C VAL A 306 18.97 -6.56 5.43
N THR A 307 18.47 -5.63 6.22
CA THR A 307 19.18 -4.39 6.53
C THR A 307 18.72 -3.82 7.86
N PHE A 308 19.59 -3.10 8.55
CA PHE A 308 19.20 -2.34 9.74
C PHE A 308 18.31 -1.15 9.42
N TYR A 309 18.29 -0.69 8.16
CA TYR A 309 17.75 0.61 7.80
C TYR A 309 16.38 0.57 7.14
N ASN A 310 15.65 1.67 7.31
CA ASN A 310 14.45 1.96 6.54
C ASN A 310 14.79 2.78 5.27
N LYS A 311 15.58 2.23 4.33
CA LYS A 311 15.99 2.95 3.10
C LYS A 311 15.12 2.66 1.87
N PHE A 312 14.35 1.59 1.88
CA PHE A 312 13.46 1.29 0.75
C PHE A 312 12.15 2.08 0.87
N GLY A 313 11.82 2.81 -0.20
CA GLY A 313 10.58 3.58 -0.30
C GLY A 313 9.34 2.70 -0.11
N LYS A 314 8.29 3.27 0.50
CA LYS A 314 6.97 2.63 0.46
C LYS A 314 6.46 2.57 -0.98
N GLY A 315 5.63 1.56 -1.26
CA GLY A 315 4.79 1.54 -2.45
C GLY A 315 3.98 2.83 -2.54
N SER A 316 3.90 3.44 -3.73
CA SER A 316 2.84 4.42 -3.97
C SER A 316 1.52 3.63 -3.96
N TYR A 317 0.50 4.17 -3.30
CA TYR A 317 -0.81 3.54 -3.22
C TYR A 317 -1.87 4.62 -3.15
N THR A 318 -2.88 4.48 -4.00
CA THR A 318 -4.11 5.25 -3.91
C THR A 318 -5.27 4.27 -3.88
N CYS A 319 -6.19 4.51 -2.95
CA CYS A 319 -7.51 3.92 -3.00
C CYS A 319 -8.48 5.03 -3.36
N THR A 320 -9.42 4.75 -4.25
CA THR A 320 -10.48 5.70 -4.56
C THR A 320 -11.23 6.05 -3.27
N THR A 321 -11.19 7.34 -2.91
CA THR A 321 -11.76 7.86 -1.65
C THR A 321 -13.26 7.56 -1.56
N ALA A 322 -13.97 7.73 -2.68
CA ALA A 322 -15.34 7.29 -2.83
C ALA A 322 -15.42 5.77 -2.93
N ALA A 323 -16.20 5.17 -2.04
CA ALA A 323 -16.61 3.78 -2.18
C ALA A 323 -17.47 3.60 -3.43
N ALA A 324 -17.34 2.46 -4.08
CA ALA A 324 -18.28 2.05 -5.11
C ALA A 324 -19.70 1.94 -4.52
N HIS A 325 -20.69 2.21 -5.35
CA HIS A 325 -22.09 2.18 -4.97
C HIS A 325 -22.83 1.15 -5.83
N LEU A 326 -23.56 0.25 -5.20
CA LEU A 326 -24.40 -0.74 -5.89
C LEU A 326 -25.52 -0.05 -6.68
N LEU A 327 -26.10 -0.76 -7.65
CA LEU A 327 -27.28 -0.29 -8.38
C LEU A 327 -28.49 -0.26 -7.44
N GLU A 328 -28.82 0.93 -6.94
CA GLU A 328 -29.96 1.17 -6.05
C GLU A 328 -30.76 2.42 -6.46
N PRO A 329 -32.02 2.55 -6.03
CA PRO A 329 -32.79 3.77 -6.24
C PRO A 329 -32.18 4.95 -5.48
N TRP A 330 -32.16 6.11 -6.11
CA TRP A 330 -31.81 7.38 -5.47
C TRP A 330 -33.06 8.27 -5.46
N PRO A 331 -33.96 8.12 -4.48
CA PRO A 331 -35.19 8.91 -4.43
C PRO A 331 -34.96 10.35 -3.92
N ASN A 332 -33.77 10.63 -3.38
CA ASN A 332 -33.40 11.92 -2.80
C ASN A 332 -32.18 12.49 -3.53
N ALA A 333 -32.37 13.60 -4.24
CA ALA A 333 -31.30 14.28 -4.96
C ALA A 333 -30.15 14.77 -4.06
N SER A 334 -30.44 15.18 -2.81
CA SER A 334 -29.39 15.62 -1.87
C SER A 334 -28.44 14.49 -1.45
N ALA A 335 -28.96 13.25 -1.36
CA ALA A 335 -28.11 12.08 -1.11
C ALA A 335 -27.20 11.82 -2.32
N PHE A 336 -27.76 11.92 -3.53
CA PHE A 336 -27.00 11.82 -4.79
C PHE A 336 -25.90 12.87 -4.87
N ASP A 337 -26.22 14.13 -4.56
CA ASP A 337 -25.25 15.21 -4.52
C ASP A 337 -24.13 14.96 -3.53
N SER A 338 -24.46 14.51 -2.32
CA SER A 338 -23.49 14.19 -1.29
C SER A 338 -22.52 13.09 -1.72
N TYR A 339 -23.00 12.05 -2.43
CA TYR A 339 -22.14 11.03 -2.98
C TYR A 339 -21.25 11.57 -4.09
N VAL A 340 -21.80 12.33 -5.05
CA VAL A 340 -21.04 12.92 -6.14
C VAL A 340 -19.94 13.84 -5.63
N ASP A 341 -20.15 14.56 -4.52
CA ASP A 341 -19.12 15.40 -3.88
C ASP A 341 -17.94 14.60 -3.30
N THR A 342 -18.10 13.30 -3.06
CA THR A 342 -16.98 12.43 -2.63
C THR A 342 -16.08 11.99 -3.78
N LEU A 343 -16.52 12.17 -5.03
CA LEU A 343 -15.77 11.74 -6.22
C LEU A 343 -14.62 12.70 -6.50
N THR A 344 -13.39 12.27 -6.19
CA THR A 344 -12.16 13.01 -6.48
C THR A 344 -11.30 12.22 -7.47
N PRO A 345 -10.90 12.80 -8.62
CA PRO A 345 -9.94 12.15 -9.50
C PRO A 345 -8.57 12.07 -8.82
N GLY A 346 -7.86 10.96 -9.02
CA GLY A 346 -6.53 10.74 -8.45
C GLY A 346 -5.89 9.48 -9.03
N GLY A 347 -4.61 9.28 -8.76
CA GLY A 347 -3.87 8.09 -9.21
C GLY A 347 -3.62 8.05 -10.71
N ALA A 348 -3.25 6.86 -11.19
CA ALA A 348 -3.04 6.56 -12.61
C ALA A 348 -4.26 5.86 -13.21
N THR A 349 -4.23 5.53 -14.50
CA THR A 349 -5.44 5.17 -15.26
C THR A 349 -5.46 3.68 -15.62
N TYR A 350 -6.17 2.86 -14.81
CA TYR A 350 -6.32 1.42 -15.07
C TYR A 350 -7.77 1.12 -15.48
N HIS A 351 -8.07 1.22 -16.77
CA HIS A 351 -9.44 1.07 -17.26
C HIS A 351 -10.05 -0.32 -16.98
N ASP A 352 -9.22 -1.36 -16.97
CA ASP A 352 -9.67 -2.73 -16.82
C ASP A 352 -10.35 -2.95 -15.47
N ILE A 353 -9.76 -2.52 -14.35
CA ILE A 353 -10.33 -2.73 -13.02
C ILE A 353 -11.70 -2.02 -12.87
N GLY A 354 -11.84 -0.82 -13.41
CA GLY A 354 -13.11 -0.08 -13.42
C GLY A 354 -14.19 -0.79 -14.23
N LEU A 355 -13.86 -1.32 -15.41
CA LEU A 355 -14.81 -2.05 -16.26
C LEU A 355 -15.16 -3.43 -15.69
N ILE A 356 -14.19 -4.17 -15.14
CA ILE A 356 -14.43 -5.47 -14.47
C ILE A 356 -15.46 -5.29 -13.35
N TRP A 357 -15.26 -4.31 -12.47
CA TRP A 357 -16.20 -4.07 -11.38
C TRP A 357 -17.51 -3.44 -11.84
N GLY A 358 -17.47 -2.57 -12.85
CA GLY A 358 -18.69 -2.06 -13.49
C GLY A 358 -19.55 -3.20 -14.06
N GLY A 359 -18.93 -4.19 -14.71
CA GLY A 359 -19.58 -5.39 -15.21
C GLY A 359 -20.15 -6.27 -14.09
N ARG A 360 -19.36 -6.55 -13.05
CA ARG A 360 -19.81 -7.31 -11.87
C ARG A 360 -21.01 -6.68 -11.19
N LEU A 361 -21.00 -5.35 -11.01
CA LEU A 361 -22.10 -4.60 -10.41
C LEU A 361 -23.35 -4.57 -11.29
N LEU A 362 -23.20 -4.70 -12.62
CA LEU A 362 -24.30 -4.66 -13.58
C LEU A 362 -24.91 -6.03 -13.87
N SER A 363 -24.13 -7.10 -13.69
CA SER A 363 -24.47 -8.45 -14.14
C SER A 363 -25.82 -8.94 -13.56
N PRO A 364 -26.72 -9.50 -14.41
CA PRO A 364 -27.96 -10.13 -13.96
C PRO A 364 -27.78 -11.51 -13.33
N THR A 365 -26.67 -12.17 -13.63
CA THR A 365 -26.38 -13.57 -13.26
C THR A 365 -25.23 -13.68 -12.27
N GLY A 366 -24.57 -12.56 -11.97
CA GLY A 366 -23.36 -12.52 -11.17
C GLY A 366 -23.57 -12.26 -9.68
N LEU A 367 -22.54 -11.67 -9.08
CA LEU A 367 -22.40 -11.44 -7.63
C LEU A 367 -23.60 -10.72 -6.99
N PHE A 368 -24.24 -9.83 -7.75
CA PHE A 368 -25.37 -9.02 -7.31
C PHE A 368 -26.67 -9.37 -8.05
N ALA A 369 -26.81 -10.60 -8.54
CA ALA A 369 -27.98 -11.07 -9.28
C ALA A 369 -29.30 -10.84 -8.51
N ALA A 370 -29.29 -10.95 -7.18
CA ALA A 370 -30.45 -10.66 -6.33
C ALA A 370 -31.00 -9.24 -6.54
N ASN A 371 -30.14 -8.28 -6.87
CA ASN A 371 -30.52 -6.90 -7.18
C ASN A 371 -30.80 -6.70 -8.67
N ASN A 372 -30.19 -7.50 -9.54
CA ASN A 372 -30.05 -7.17 -10.96
C ASN A 372 -30.72 -8.12 -11.95
N ALA A 373 -31.19 -9.28 -11.52
CA ALA A 373 -31.77 -10.27 -12.43
C ALA A 373 -33.09 -9.77 -13.06
N THR A 374 -34.05 -9.38 -12.22
CA THR A 374 -35.38 -8.92 -12.63
C THR A 374 -35.86 -7.78 -11.75
N THR A 375 -36.86 -7.03 -12.21
CA THR A 375 -37.58 -6.07 -11.37
C THR A 375 -38.30 -6.79 -10.22
N PRO A 376 -38.76 -6.08 -9.16
CA PRO A 376 -39.56 -6.69 -8.10
C PRO A 376 -40.84 -7.40 -8.58
N ARG A 377 -41.31 -7.08 -9.80
CA ARG A 377 -42.47 -7.71 -10.45
C ARG A 377 -42.08 -8.80 -11.46
N GLY A 378 -40.81 -9.20 -11.51
CA GLY A 378 -40.30 -10.23 -12.42
C GLY A 378 -40.03 -9.76 -13.86
N GLY A 379 -40.10 -8.45 -14.13
CA GLY A 379 -39.84 -7.90 -15.46
C GLY A 379 -38.34 -7.85 -15.80
N GLU A 380 -38.03 -7.81 -17.10
CA GLU A 380 -36.66 -7.60 -17.57
C GLU A 380 -36.15 -6.19 -17.23
N ILE A 381 -34.83 -6.08 -17.06
CA ILE A 381 -34.15 -4.80 -16.78
C ILE A 381 -33.30 -4.42 -17.98
N GLN A 382 -33.47 -3.20 -18.47
CA GLN A 382 -32.54 -2.57 -19.42
C GLN A 382 -31.32 -2.05 -18.66
N ARG A 383 -30.13 -2.44 -19.11
CA ARG A 383 -28.85 -2.20 -18.43
C ARG A 383 -27.99 -1.26 -19.26
N HIS A 384 -27.46 -0.22 -18.62
CA HIS A 384 -26.62 0.77 -19.29
C HIS A 384 -25.36 1.00 -18.46
N LEU A 385 -24.19 0.65 -19.03
CA LEU A 385 -22.90 1.01 -18.48
C LEU A 385 -22.40 2.25 -19.22
N ILE A 386 -22.09 3.32 -18.49
CA ILE A 386 -21.47 4.53 -19.07
C ILE A 386 -20.03 4.60 -18.60
N PHE A 387 -19.10 4.31 -19.51
CA PHE A 387 -17.67 4.38 -19.28
C PHE A 387 -17.13 5.71 -19.80
N MET A 388 -16.43 6.46 -18.95
CA MET A 388 -15.90 7.79 -19.27
C MET A 388 -14.40 7.86 -18.97
N THR A 389 -13.62 8.41 -19.89
CA THR A 389 -12.17 8.59 -19.70
C THR A 389 -11.58 9.71 -20.58
N ASP A 390 -10.50 10.33 -20.11
CA ASP A 390 -9.72 11.40 -20.73
C ASP A 390 -8.33 11.00 -21.20
N GLY A 391 -7.89 9.78 -20.90
CA GLY A 391 -6.54 9.32 -21.17
C GLY A 391 -6.49 7.89 -21.67
N GLU A 392 -5.32 7.51 -22.18
CA GLU A 392 -4.96 6.11 -22.31
C GLU A 392 -4.68 5.47 -20.94
N ALA A 393 -4.62 4.15 -20.93
CA ALA A 393 -4.12 3.42 -19.78
C ALA A 393 -2.68 3.87 -19.47
N ASN A 394 -2.49 4.40 -18.27
CA ASN A 394 -1.20 4.87 -17.77
C ASN A 394 -0.79 3.97 -16.60
N ALA A 395 0.18 3.10 -16.85
CA ALA A 395 0.61 2.10 -15.89
C ALA A 395 1.99 2.43 -15.32
N GLU A 396 2.17 2.15 -14.04
CA GLU A 396 3.41 2.39 -13.31
C GLU A 396 3.79 1.12 -12.56
N VAL A 397 4.93 0.53 -12.90
CA VAL A 397 5.31 -0.79 -12.38
C VAL A 397 5.69 -0.81 -10.91
N ASP A 398 5.87 0.36 -10.31
CA ASP A 398 6.22 0.54 -8.90
C ASP A 398 5.05 0.97 -8.01
N THR A 399 3.87 1.15 -8.61
CA THR A 399 2.66 1.56 -7.90
C THR A 399 1.87 0.33 -7.49
N TYR A 400 1.50 0.29 -6.21
CA TYR A 400 0.68 -0.78 -5.66
C TYR A 400 -0.76 -0.60 -6.13
N GLN A 401 -1.27 -1.61 -6.81
CA GLN A 401 -2.55 -1.58 -7.53
C GLN A 401 -3.34 -2.86 -7.24
N ALA A 402 -4.48 -3.05 -7.91
CA ALA A 402 -5.35 -4.21 -7.66
C ALA A 402 -4.67 -5.58 -7.89
N TYR A 403 -3.50 -5.65 -8.52
CA TYR A 403 -2.77 -6.90 -8.77
C TYR A 403 -1.40 -6.95 -8.08
N GLY A 404 -1.22 -6.24 -6.97
CA GLY A 404 0.06 -6.14 -6.28
C GLY A 404 0.91 -4.98 -6.81
N ILE A 405 2.23 -5.06 -6.65
CA ILE A 405 3.17 -4.16 -7.33
C ILE A 405 3.69 -4.86 -8.59
N PRO A 406 3.43 -4.34 -9.80
CA PRO A 406 3.71 -5.06 -11.04
C PRO A 406 5.15 -5.54 -11.19
N TYR A 407 6.15 -4.75 -10.78
CA TYR A 407 7.56 -5.14 -10.88
C TYR A 407 7.89 -6.37 -10.02
N TRP A 408 7.37 -6.45 -8.80
CA TRP A 408 7.73 -7.51 -7.85
C TRP A 408 6.81 -8.73 -7.93
N ASP A 409 5.51 -8.50 -8.08
CA ASP A 409 4.48 -9.55 -8.02
C ASP A 409 4.25 -10.25 -9.36
N ARG A 410 4.47 -9.56 -10.48
CA ARG A 410 4.34 -10.14 -11.84
C ARG A 410 3.02 -10.88 -12.10
N ARG A 411 1.90 -10.45 -11.48
CA ARG A 411 0.62 -11.13 -11.67
C ARG A 411 0.05 -10.94 -13.08
N GLN A 412 0.19 -9.74 -13.64
CA GLN A 412 -0.33 -9.41 -14.98
C GLN A 412 0.72 -9.52 -16.09
N THR A 413 1.99 -9.79 -15.78
CA THR A 413 3.09 -9.84 -16.76
C THR A 413 3.86 -11.15 -16.61
N THR A 414 4.45 -11.68 -17.68
CA THR A 414 5.15 -12.98 -17.64
C THR A 414 6.45 -12.93 -16.84
N ASP A 415 6.79 -14.02 -16.16
CA ASP A 415 8.01 -14.20 -15.35
C ASP A 415 9.27 -14.57 -16.16
N THR A 416 9.18 -14.63 -17.48
CA THR A 416 10.21 -15.25 -18.34
C THR A 416 11.41 -14.35 -18.68
N GLN A 417 11.57 -13.18 -18.03
CA GLN A 417 12.58 -12.20 -18.46
C GLN A 417 13.38 -11.62 -17.29
N THR A 418 14.68 -11.43 -17.54
CA THR A 418 15.70 -10.89 -16.64
C THR A 418 15.25 -9.56 -15.99
N GLU A 419 15.73 -9.30 -14.77
CA GLU A 419 15.25 -8.25 -13.85
C GLU A 419 15.27 -6.80 -14.40
N ASP A 420 15.90 -6.56 -15.55
CA ASP A 420 15.84 -5.32 -16.32
C ASP A 420 14.92 -5.45 -17.54
N LEU A 421 13.68 -4.98 -17.40
CA LEU A 421 12.79 -4.72 -18.53
C LEU A 421 12.71 -3.21 -18.73
N PRO A 422 13.41 -2.62 -19.71
CA PRO A 422 13.26 -1.21 -20.04
C PRO A 422 11.83 -0.82 -20.50
N ASN A 423 10.92 -1.79 -20.68
CA ASN A 423 9.56 -1.59 -21.21
C ASN A 423 8.44 -2.26 -20.39
N LEU A 424 8.65 -2.53 -19.09
CA LEU A 424 7.62 -3.21 -18.30
C LEU A 424 6.35 -2.36 -18.15
N ASP A 425 6.46 -1.03 -18.03
CA ASP A 425 5.30 -0.13 -17.99
C ASP A 425 4.46 -0.28 -19.28
N ALA A 426 5.11 -0.26 -20.45
CA ALA A 426 4.43 -0.46 -21.73
C ALA A 426 3.79 -1.86 -21.85
N THR A 427 4.46 -2.89 -21.33
CA THR A 427 3.91 -4.26 -21.28
C THR A 427 2.68 -4.32 -20.39
N LEU A 428 2.71 -3.67 -19.24
CA LEU A 428 1.60 -3.58 -18.31
C LEU A 428 0.43 -2.79 -18.91
N THR A 429 0.69 -1.63 -19.53
CA THR A 429 -0.30 -0.86 -20.29
C THR A 429 -0.96 -1.72 -21.37
N GLN A 430 -0.20 -2.53 -22.10
CA GLN A 430 -0.76 -3.45 -23.09
C GLN A 430 -1.68 -4.50 -22.46
N GLN A 431 -1.30 -5.06 -21.31
CA GLN A 431 -2.14 -6.02 -20.58
C GLN A 431 -3.44 -5.37 -20.10
N ILE A 432 -3.38 -4.16 -19.53
CA ILE A 432 -4.56 -3.39 -19.12
C ILE A 432 -5.48 -3.15 -20.33
N ASN A 433 -4.95 -2.75 -21.49
CA ASN A 433 -5.74 -2.53 -22.70
C ASN A 433 -6.42 -3.81 -23.23
N LEU A 434 -5.71 -4.94 -23.24
CA LEU A 434 -6.28 -6.23 -23.66
C LEU A 434 -7.41 -6.69 -22.72
N ARG A 435 -7.23 -6.49 -21.41
CA ARG A 435 -8.22 -6.82 -20.37
C ARG A 435 -9.42 -5.89 -20.42
N THR A 436 -9.20 -4.59 -20.68
CA THR A 436 -10.24 -3.59 -20.95
C THR A 436 -11.13 -4.05 -22.10
N GLN A 437 -10.56 -4.44 -23.24
CA GLN A 437 -11.32 -4.94 -24.39
C GLN A 437 -12.15 -6.19 -24.05
N ALA A 438 -11.55 -7.14 -23.33
CA ALA A 438 -12.24 -8.37 -22.93
C ALA A 438 -13.39 -8.10 -21.94
N ALA A 439 -13.19 -7.22 -20.95
CA ALA A 439 -14.25 -6.79 -20.04
C ALA A 439 -15.40 -6.13 -20.82
N CYS A 440 -15.11 -5.21 -21.75
CA CYS A 440 -16.14 -4.60 -22.60
C CYS A 440 -16.90 -5.63 -23.43
N ALA A 441 -16.20 -6.60 -24.03
CA ALA A 441 -16.84 -7.67 -24.80
C ALA A 441 -17.77 -8.53 -23.92
N ALA A 442 -17.32 -8.91 -22.72
CA ALA A 442 -18.13 -9.66 -21.75
C ALA A 442 -19.38 -8.88 -21.33
N ILE A 443 -19.25 -7.59 -21.01
CA ILE A 443 -20.38 -6.75 -20.60
C ILE A 443 -21.39 -6.58 -21.74
N LYS A 444 -20.93 -6.39 -22.98
CA LYS A 444 -21.83 -6.27 -24.15
C LYS A 444 -22.62 -7.54 -24.43
N ASN A 445 -22.10 -8.71 -24.05
CA ASN A 445 -22.77 -9.99 -24.23
C ASN A 445 -23.80 -10.28 -23.13
N MET A 446 -23.89 -9.45 -22.08
CA MET A 446 -24.92 -9.59 -21.06
C MET A 446 -26.31 -9.25 -21.63
N PRO A 447 -27.38 -9.94 -21.18
CA PRO A 447 -28.75 -9.66 -21.61
C PRO A 447 -29.16 -8.20 -21.40
N ASN A 448 -29.76 -7.60 -22.43
CA ASN A 448 -30.30 -6.23 -22.39
C ASN A 448 -29.29 -5.17 -21.95
N THR A 449 -28.00 -5.34 -22.27
CA THR A 449 -26.92 -4.43 -21.86
C THR A 449 -26.42 -3.56 -23.01
N THR A 450 -26.32 -2.25 -22.75
CA THR A 450 -25.67 -1.28 -23.65
C THR A 450 -24.46 -0.67 -22.96
N VAL A 451 -23.30 -0.70 -23.63
CA VAL A 451 -22.08 -0.03 -23.18
C VAL A 451 -21.92 1.28 -23.93
N TRP A 452 -22.00 2.39 -23.21
CA TRP A 452 -21.75 3.74 -23.68
C TRP A 452 -20.32 4.14 -23.32
N VAL A 453 -19.57 4.68 -24.27
CA VAL A 453 -18.20 5.15 -24.04
C VAL A 453 -18.10 6.62 -24.40
N VAL A 454 -17.60 7.42 -23.44
CA VAL A 454 -17.41 8.86 -23.58
C VAL A 454 -15.93 9.19 -23.42
N TRP A 455 -15.29 9.54 -24.53
CA TRP A 455 -13.93 10.06 -24.58
C TRP A 455 -13.96 11.57 -24.38
N PHE A 456 -13.23 12.10 -23.40
CA PHE A 456 -13.14 13.56 -23.19
C PHE A 456 -11.72 14.12 -23.21
N GLY A 457 -10.77 13.29 -23.65
CA GLY A 457 -9.36 13.67 -23.81
C GLY A 457 -9.04 14.37 -25.13
N THR A 458 -7.74 14.65 -25.32
CA THR A 458 -7.23 15.22 -26.57
C THR A 458 -7.35 14.20 -27.71
N LYS A 459 -7.68 14.63 -28.93
CA LYS A 459 -7.84 13.74 -30.09
C LYS A 459 -6.67 12.75 -30.24
N ASN A 460 -6.96 11.44 -30.20
CA ASN A 460 -5.98 10.38 -30.42
C ASN A 460 -6.67 9.18 -31.08
N THR A 461 -6.41 8.98 -32.36
CA THR A 461 -7.11 7.97 -33.17
C THR A 461 -6.89 6.53 -32.69
N THR A 462 -5.72 6.20 -32.14
CA THR A 462 -5.44 4.86 -31.63
C THR A 462 -6.29 4.55 -30.40
N ILE A 463 -6.31 5.48 -29.43
CA ILE A 463 -7.11 5.35 -28.21
C ILE A 463 -8.61 5.38 -28.55
N GLU A 464 -9.04 6.32 -29.39
CA GLU A 464 -10.44 6.45 -29.81
C GLU A 464 -10.93 5.16 -30.50
N ASN A 465 -10.12 4.53 -31.36
CA ASN A 465 -10.49 3.27 -32.00
C ASN A 465 -10.65 2.13 -30.98
N MET A 466 -9.74 2.02 -30.01
CA MET A 466 -9.86 1.05 -28.92
C MET A 466 -11.14 1.29 -28.11
N LEU A 467 -11.37 2.52 -27.66
CA LEU A 467 -12.56 2.89 -26.88
C LEU A 467 -13.86 2.72 -27.68
N LYS A 468 -13.85 3.01 -28.98
CA LYS A 468 -14.96 2.76 -29.88
C LYS A 468 -15.27 1.27 -30.02
N SER A 469 -14.26 0.41 -30.02
CA SER A 469 -14.45 -1.05 -30.04
C SER A 469 -15.05 -1.58 -28.72
N CYS A 470 -14.79 -0.91 -27.60
CA CYS A 470 -15.41 -1.21 -26.31
C CYS A 470 -16.92 -0.90 -26.30
N ALA A 471 -17.33 0.22 -26.90
CA ALA A 471 -18.73 0.64 -26.96
C ALA A 471 -19.64 -0.34 -27.70
N SER A 472 -20.93 -0.31 -27.37
CA SER A 472 -21.99 -0.88 -28.22
C SER A 472 -22.13 -0.05 -29.52
N LYS A 473 -22.78 -0.64 -30.54
CA LYS A 473 -22.96 0.02 -31.85
C LYS A 473 -23.56 1.41 -31.70
N ASP A 474 -22.92 2.42 -32.28
CA ASP A 474 -23.32 3.83 -32.25
C ASP A 474 -23.43 4.43 -30.82
N ARG A 475 -22.63 3.92 -29.87
CA ARG A 475 -22.60 4.35 -28.45
C ARG A 475 -21.26 4.91 -28.00
N PHE A 476 -20.39 5.28 -28.94
CA PHE A 476 -19.15 6.00 -28.67
C PHE A 476 -19.32 7.49 -28.94
N PHE A 477 -18.87 8.33 -28.02
CA PHE A 477 -18.93 9.79 -28.11
C PHE A 477 -17.56 10.39 -27.78
N SER A 478 -17.20 11.47 -28.48
CA SER A 478 -16.02 12.29 -28.19
C SER A 478 -16.47 13.69 -27.77
N ALA A 479 -16.05 14.13 -26.59
CA ALA A 479 -16.49 15.35 -25.93
C ALA A 479 -15.29 16.13 -25.35
N GLN A 480 -14.68 16.99 -26.16
CA GLN A 480 -13.40 17.66 -25.83
C GLN A 480 -13.55 18.93 -24.97
N SER A 481 -14.70 19.13 -24.33
CA SER A 481 -14.96 20.26 -23.44
C SER A 481 -16.06 19.92 -22.43
N SER A 482 -16.10 20.64 -21.31
CA SER A 482 -17.14 20.45 -20.29
C SER A 482 -18.56 20.64 -20.86
N ALA A 483 -18.76 21.60 -21.77
CA ALA A 483 -20.04 21.82 -22.42
C ALA A 483 -20.42 20.65 -23.36
N ALA A 484 -19.47 20.16 -24.17
CA ALA A 484 -19.69 19.00 -25.02
C ALA A 484 -19.96 17.72 -24.22
N LEU A 485 -19.31 17.59 -23.06
CA LEU A 485 -19.49 16.47 -22.14
C LEU A 485 -20.89 16.49 -21.53
N GLN A 486 -21.34 17.64 -21.05
CA GLN A 486 -22.72 17.80 -20.57
C GLN A 486 -23.72 17.47 -21.67
N GLN A 487 -23.53 17.98 -22.89
CA GLN A 487 -24.41 17.66 -24.03
C GLN A 487 -24.43 16.16 -24.35
N THR A 488 -23.28 15.49 -24.28
CA THR A 488 -23.17 14.05 -24.49
C THR A 488 -23.97 13.27 -23.46
N PHE A 489 -23.81 13.58 -22.17
CA PHE A 489 -24.59 12.94 -21.11
C PHE A 489 -26.10 13.18 -21.28
N ARG A 490 -26.52 14.39 -21.67
CA ARG A 490 -27.92 14.67 -21.99
C ARG A 490 -28.43 13.80 -23.14
N ASN A 491 -27.66 13.68 -24.22
CA ASN A 491 -28.02 12.84 -25.36
C ASN A 491 -28.18 11.36 -24.98
N ILE A 492 -27.28 10.85 -24.13
CA ILE A 492 -27.38 9.48 -23.60
C ILE A 492 -28.63 9.33 -22.73
N ALA A 493 -28.85 10.26 -21.79
CA ALA A 493 -30.01 10.24 -20.90
C ALA A 493 -31.34 10.25 -21.67
N ASN A 494 -31.44 11.09 -22.72
CA ASN A 494 -32.63 11.15 -23.57
C ASN A 494 -32.86 9.84 -24.34
N GLN A 495 -31.81 9.20 -24.86
CA GLN A 495 -31.95 7.90 -25.54
C GLN A 495 -32.41 6.79 -24.59
N ILE A 496 -31.89 6.77 -23.36
CA ILE A 496 -32.32 5.83 -22.31
C ILE A 496 -33.80 6.09 -21.95
N SER A 497 -34.19 7.35 -21.78
CA SER A 497 -35.58 7.73 -21.45
C SER A 497 -36.57 7.46 -22.58
N GLN A 498 -36.17 7.58 -23.85
CA GLN A 498 -37.03 7.26 -25.01
C GLN A 498 -37.29 5.75 -25.13
N LEU A 499 -36.26 4.92 -24.90
CA LEU A 499 -36.41 3.47 -24.88
C LEU A 499 -37.48 3.04 -23.87
N ARG A 500 -37.55 3.69 -22.70
CA ARG A 500 -38.57 3.46 -21.68
C ARG A 500 -40.01 3.78 -22.13
N LEU A 501 -40.21 4.76 -23.01
CA LEU A 501 -41.56 5.14 -23.46
C LEU A 501 -42.10 4.22 -24.56
N THR A 502 -41.24 3.38 -25.13
CA THR A 502 -41.57 2.54 -26.29
C THR A 502 -41.52 1.03 -26.02
N SER A 503 -40.95 0.63 -24.87
CA SER A 503 -41.01 -0.71 -24.29
C SER A 503 -42.27 -0.90 -23.45
#